data_AF-A0A6M0BR32-F1
#
_entry.id   AF-A0A6M0BR32-F1
#
_cell.length_a   1.000
_cell.length_b   1.000
_cell.length_c   1.000
_cell.angle_alpha   90.00
_cell.angle_beta   90.00
_cell.angle_gamma   90.00
#
_symmetry.space_group_name_H-M   'P 1'
#
loop_
_entity.id
_entity.type
_entity.pdbx_description
1 polymer ?
#
loop_
_entity_poly.entity_id
_entity_poly.type
_entity_poly.pdbx_seq_one_letter_code
_entity_poly.pdbx_strand_id
1 'polypeptide(L)' 'MPIGVPSVPYRLPGSQYERWIDIYTRLGQERIIFLGQEVTDGLANRIVAYMLYLDSDDPNKPIYL' A
#
# COMPACT_ATOMS: atom_id res chain seq x y z
N MET A 1 21.11 -7.40 12.56
CA MET A 1 20.30 -8.23 11.64
C MET A 1 19.10 -7.39 11.25
N PRO A 2 18.84 -7.07 9.97
CA PRO A 2 17.56 -6.45 9.64
C PRO A 2 16.49 -7.53 9.86
N ILE A 3 15.58 -7.25 10.78
CA ILE A 3 14.35 -8.03 10.94
C ILE A 3 13.61 -7.83 9.61
N GLY A 4 13.31 -8.89 8.88
CA GLY A 4 12.60 -8.79 7.60
C GLY A 4 11.29 -8.03 7.74
N VAL A 5 10.75 -7.53 6.62
CA VAL A 5 9.47 -6.81 6.63
C VAL A 5 8.42 -7.69 7.33
N PRO A 6 7.75 -7.20 8.40
CA PRO A 6 6.76 -7.99 9.11
C PRO A 6 5.60 -8.41 8.20
N SER A 7 5.19 -9.67 8.31
CA SER A 7 4.01 -10.19 7.63
C SER A 7 2.81 -10.19 8.58
N VAL A 8 1.63 -9.88 8.04
CA VAL A 8 0.37 -9.87 8.78
C VAL A 8 -0.67 -10.74 8.07
N PRO A 9 -1.58 -11.40 8.82
CA PRO A 9 -2.69 -12.12 8.21
C PRO A 9 -3.69 -11.11 7.64
N TYR A 10 -4.08 -11.32 6.38
CA TYR A 10 -5.09 -10.54 5.68
C TYR A 10 -6.11 -11.46 5.01
N ARG A 11 -7.40 -11.16 5.22
CA ARG A 11 -8.50 -11.88 4.60
C ARG A 11 -9.11 -11.02 3.51
N LEU A 12 -9.04 -11.49 2.27
CA LEU A 12 -9.69 -10.83 1.15
C LEU A 12 -11.22 -10.80 1.35
N PRO A 13 -11.92 -9.71 0.99
CA PRO A 13 -13.37 -9.68 1.01
C PRO A 13 -13.96 -10.83 0.21
N GLY A 14 -14.77 -11.68 0.84
CA GLY A 14 -15.38 -12.86 0.21
C GLY A 14 -14.52 -14.13 0.20
N SER A 15 -13.27 -14.09 0.69
CA SER A 15 -12.42 -15.28 0.85
C SER A 15 -12.59 -15.91 2.23
N GLN A 16 -12.66 -17.25 2.28
CA GLN A 16 -12.59 -18.01 3.54
C GLN A 16 -11.15 -18.23 4.01
N TYR A 17 -10.16 -17.98 3.15
CA TYR A 17 -8.75 -18.17 3.44
C TYR A 17 -8.06 -16.86 3.82
N GLU A 18 -7.19 -16.94 4.82
CA GLU A 18 -6.26 -15.88 5.20
C GLU A 18 -4.97 -16.01 4.40
N ARG A 19 -4.48 -14.87 3.91
CA ARG A 19 -3.19 -14.76 3.24
C ARG A 19 -2.25 -13.93 4.11
N TRP A 20 -1.02 -14.41 4.28
CA TRP A 20 0.04 -13.61 4.87
C TRP A 20 0.60 -12.66 3.81
N ILE A 21 0.50 -11.36 4.06
CA ILE A 21 1.06 -10.31 3.20
C ILE A 21 1.99 -9.43 4.01
N ASP A 22 2.90 -8.72 3.34
CA ASP A 22 3.76 -7.76 4.02
C ASP A 22 2.94 -6.56 4.54
N ILE A 23 3.43 -5.97 5.63
CA ILE A 23 2.74 -4.85 6.29
C ILE A 23 2.55 -3.63 5.38
N TYR A 24 3.48 -3.36 4.45
CA TYR A 24 3.36 -2.22 3.54
C TYR A 24 2.22 -2.42 2.54
N THR A 25 2.08 -3.64 1.99
CA THR A 25 0.93 -3.99 1.14
C THR A 25 -0.38 -3.88 1.92
N ARG A 26 -0.42 -4.31 3.19
CA ARG A 26 -1.62 -4.18 4.02
C ARG A 26 -2.00 -2.72 4.26
N LEU A 27 -1.02 -1.85 4.53
CA LEU A 27 -1.24 -0.42 4.75
C LEU A 27 -1.55 0.34 3.46
N GLY A 28 -1.01 -0.10 2.32
CA GLY A 28 -1.36 0.45 1.00
C GLY A 28 -2.84 0.29 0.67
N GLN A 29 -3.47 -0.81 1.11
CA GLN A 29 -4.92 -1.00 1.01
C GLN A 29 -5.72 -0.01 1.90
N GLU A 30 -5.12 0.49 2.98
CA GLU A 30 -5.67 1.56 3.82
C GLU A 30 -5.27 2.96 3.31
N ARG A 31 -4.78 3.06 2.07
CA ARG A 31 -4.42 4.31 1.40
C ARG A 31 -3.22 5.01 2.03
N ILE A 32 -2.30 4.24 2.59
CA ILE A 32 -1.06 4.74 3.18
C ILE A 32 0.09 4.39 2.24
N ILE A 33 0.72 5.41 1.67
CA ILE A 33 1.87 5.32 0.78
C ILE A 33 3.12 5.66 1.61
N PHE A 34 4.20 4.90 1.44
CA PHE A 34 5.46 5.18 2.12
C PHE A 34 6.52 5.66 1.12
N LEU A 35 7.12 6.81 1.40
CA LEU A 35 8.31 7.31 0.70
C LEU A 35 9.53 7.21 1.61
N GLY A 36 10.23 6.07 1.55
CA GLY A 36 11.42 5.81 2.38
C GLY A 36 12.76 5.86 1.64
N GLN A 37 12.75 6.17 0.35
CA GLN A 37 13.94 6.15 -0.51
C GLN A 37 14.00 7.41 -1.37
N GLU A 38 15.14 7.65 -2.00
CA GLU A 38 15.35 8.80 -2.87
C GLU A 38 14.31 8.84 -3.99
N VAL A 39 13.81 10.04 -4.28
CA VAL A 39 12.84 10.26 -5.33
C VAL A 39 13.54 10.18 -6.68
N THR A 40 13.25 9.12 -7.41
CA THR A 40 13.64 8.93 -8.81
C THR A 40 12.42 9.10 -9.71
N ASP A 41 12.62 9.39 -10.99
CA ASP A 41 11.51 9.53 -11.95
C ASP A 41 10.58 8.32 -11.96
N GLY A 42 11.15 7.11 -11.89
CA GLY A 42 10.37 5.87 -11.82
C GLY A 42 9.57 5.75 -10.52
N LEU A 43 10.12 6.19 -9.39
CA LEU A 43 9.38 6.19 -8.12
C LEU A 43 8.28 7.25 -8.11
N ALA A 44 8.58 8.46 -8.58
CA ALA A 44 7.61 9.54 -8.69
C ALA A 44 6.41 9.13 -9.54
N ASN A 45 6.66 8.55 -10.72
CA ASN A 45 5.60 8.04 -11.59
C ASN A 45 4.74 6.97 -10.91
N ARG A 46 5.34 6.06 -10.13
CA ARG A 46 4.60 5.05 -9.37
C ARG A 46 3.72 5.68 -8.28
N ILE A 47 4.24 6.66 -7.53
CA ILE A 47 3.47 7.33 -6.49
C ILE A 47 2.27 8.07 -7.09
N VAL A 48 2.48 8.82 -8.18
CA VAL A 48 1.40 9.51 -8.89
C VAL A 48 0.35 8.53 -9.40
N ALA A 49 0.76 7.42 -10.03
CA ALA A 49 -0.17 6.40 -10.50
C ALA A 49 -0.99 5.79 -9.34
N TYR A 50 -0.36 5.55 -8.18
CA TYR A 50 -1.03 5.00 -7.01
C TYR A 50 -2.02 5.99 -6.41
N MET A 51 -1.66 7.27 -6.30
CA MET A 51 -2.57 8.33 -5.84
C MET A 51 -3.80 8.46 -6.74
N LEU A 52 -3.61 8.49 -8.07
CA LEU A 52 -4.72 8.57 -9.02
C LEU A 52 -5.65 7.36 -8.93
N TYR A 53 -5.08 6.17 -8.74
CA TYR A 53 -5.86 4.95 -8.54
C TYR A 53 -6.71 5.03 -7.26
N LEU A 54 -6.10 5.41 -6.13
CA LEU A 54 -6.80 5.50 -4.85
C LEU A 54 -7.90 6.58 -4.86
N ASP A 55 -7.65 7.72 -5.51
CA ASP A 55 -8.64 8.78 -5.70
C ASP A 55 -9.82 8.30 -6.55
N SER A 56 -9.55 7.56 -7.63
CA SER A 56 -10.60 6.99 -8.49
C SER A 56 -11.48 5.94 -7.79
N ASP A 57 -10.92 5.22 -6.81
CA ASP A 57 -11.61 4.16 -6.05
C ASP A 57 -12.59 4.73 -5.02
N ASP A 58 -12.21 5.81 -4.32
CA ASP A 58 -13.11 6.54 -3.41
C ASP A 58 -12.59 7.97 -3.21
N PRO A 59 -13.13 8.98 -3.90
CA PRO A 59 -12.60 10.34 -3.86
C PRO A 59 -12.85 11.05 -2.51
N ASN A 60 -13.69 10.49 -1.62
CA ASN A 60 -14.00 11.10 -0.33
C ASN A 60 -13.09 10.62 0.80
N LYS A 61 -12.31 9.57 0.56
CA LYS A 61 -11.42 8.99 1.57
C LYS A 61 -10.01 9.57 1.44
N PRO A 62 -9.39 9.99 2.55
CA PRO A 62 -8.06 10.59 2.52
C PRO A 62 -6.99 9.58 2.03
N ILE A 63 -5.97 10.11 1.38
CA ILE A 63 -4.74 9.40 1.03
C ILE A 63 -3.64 9.94 1.94
N TYR A 64 -2.89 9.04 2.58
CA TYR A 64 -1.76 9.38 3.43
C TYR A 64 -0.47 9.05 2.69
N LEU A 65 0.48 9.99 2.68
CA LEU A 65 1.83 9.83 2.15
C LEU A 65 2.86 10.11 3.27
#